data_AF-A0A937SX93-F1
#
_entry.id   AF-A0A937SX93-F1
#
_cell.length_a   1.000
_cell.length_b   1.000
_cell.length_c   1.000
_cell.angle_alpha   90.00
_cell.angle_beta   90.00
_cell.angle_gamma   90.00
#
_symmetry.space_group_name_H-M   'P 1'
#
loop_
_entity.id
_entity.type
_entity.pdbx_description
1 polymer ?
#
loop_
_entity_poly.entity_id
_entity_poly.type
_entity_poly.pdbx_seq_one_letter_code
_entity_poly.pdbx_strand_id
1 'polypeptide(L)'
;MSDTPPSSEATALSPAEKAKLAAAKKAEAAKKAGPVGEPLVDNDDGTITDPNTSYMWKKTDAWLDMKKFYTWADHSQYVDWVNENKDKFGGYDNWRIPTKAEAVTLFDKTGVKSLVDKNGTSYPIDSIFAPGGASNTWISECSDEKIIRMDLKIGVDTDYPTADVWSSMRLIRKEGEAPPAKAGAPAPEVTAASEQPAEAPAGAAQAAPATAAPKASGGTPKPIPRKDFSSEERAAMLKRARAHAAEVKARKG
;
A
#
# COMPACT_ATOMS: atom_id res chain seq x y z
N MET A 1 32.28 11.77 -60.45
CA MET A 1 32.19 12.47 -59.17
C MET A 1 31.46 11.55 -58.22
N SER A 2 32.22 10.87 -57.36
CA SER A 2 31.69 9.98 -56.33
C SER A 2 31.93 10.70 -55.01
N ASP A 3 30.89 11.11 -54.31
CA ASP A 3 30.89 11.17 -52.85
C ASP A 3 29.45 11.37 -52.34
N THR A 4 28.95 10.37 -51.62
CA THR A 4 27.77 10.49 -50.76
C THR A 4 28.23 10.01 -49.40
N PRO A 5 28.18 10.84 -48.34
CA PRO A 5 28.65 10.43 -47.03
C PRO A 5 27.63 9.48 -46.38
N PRO A 6 28.05 8.44 -45.65
CA PRO A 6 27.12 7.65 -44.85
C PRO A 6 26.69 8.47 -43.63
N SER A 7 25.38 8.61 -43.52
CA SER A 7 24.67 9.19 -42.40
C SER A 7 24.98 8.43 -41.10
N SER A 8 25.21 9.17 -40.03
CA SER A 8 25.45 8.69 -38.67
C SER A 8 24.26 7.87 -38.17
N GLU A 9 24.35 6.54 -38.17
CA GLU A 9 23.40 5.68 -37.46
C GLU A 9 23.71 5.71 -35.97
N ALA A 10 22.85 6.39 -35.21
CA ALA A 10 22.79 6.30 -33.77
C ALA A 10 22.38 4.87 -33.37
N THR A 11 23.36 4.05 -32.98
CA THR A 11 23.15 2.70 -32.46
C THR A 11 22.24 2.74 -31.23
N ALA A 12 20.98 2.38 -31.39
CA ALA A 12 20.07 2.13 -30.29
C ALA A 12 20.51 0.84 -29.57
N LEU A 13 21.09 0.97 -28.37
CA LEU A 13 21.52 -0.14 -27.52
C LEU A 13 20.42 -1.20 -27.37
N SER A 14 20.78 -2.47 -27.57
CA SER A 14 19.85 -3.58 -27.43
C SER A 14 19.36 -3.73 -25.97
N PRO A 15 18.19 -4.36 -25.74
CA PRO A 15 17.69 -4.62 -24.38
C PRO A 15 18.69 -5.38 -23.49
N ALA A 16 19.49 -6.27 -24.09
CA ALA A 16 20.52 -7.03 -23.39
C ALA A 16 21.70 -6.13 -22.93
N GLU A 17 22.11 -5.17 -23.76
CA GLU A 17 23.15 -4.20 -23.41
C GLU A 17 22.67 -3.20 -22.36
N LYS A 18 21.40 -2.78 -22.43
CA LYS A 18 20.78 -1.95 -21.38
C LYS A 18 20.70 -2.70 -20.05
N ALA A 19 20.35 -4.00 -20.06
CA ALA A 19 20.34 -4.83 -18.87
C ALA A 19 21.75 -5.02 -18.29
N LYS A 20 22.76 -5.25 -19.15
CA LYS A 20 24.16 -5.38 -18.75
C LYS A 20 24.73 -4.08 -18.19
N LEU A 21 24.38 -2.93 -18.79
CA LEU A 21 24.77 -1.61 -18.29
C LEU A 21 24.07 -1.27 -16.97
N ALA A 22 22.79 -1.62 -16.81
CA ALA A 22 22.08 -1.47 -15.54
C ALA A 22 22.68 -2.38 -14.45
N ALA A 23 23.04 -3.62 -14.79
CA ALA A 23 23.74 -4.53 -13.87
C ALA A 23 25.15 -4.05 -13.52
N ALA A 24 25.90 -3.51 -14.49
CA ALA A 24 27.23 -2.93 -14.26
C ALA A 24 27.15 -1.67 -13.39
N LYS A 25 26.16 -0.80 -13.63
CA LYS A 25 25.91 0.39 -12.81
C LYS A 25 25.47 0.01 -11.40
N LYS A 26 24.65 -1.04 -11.24
CA LYS A 26 24.28 -1.61 -9.93
C LYS A 26 25.51 -2.17 -9.19
N ALA A 27 26.41 -2.86 -9.90
CA ALA A 27 27.64 -3.42 -9.35
C ALA A 27 28.69 -2.36 -8.99
N GLU A 28 28.78 -1.28 -9.76
CA GLU A 28 29.67 -0.15 -9.49
C GLU A 28 29.15 0.68 -8.31
N ALA A 29 27.84 0.93 -8.24
CA ALA A 29 27.20 1.57 -7.09
C ALA A 29 27.39 0.72 -5.81
N ALA A 30 27.29 -0.60 -5.91
CA ALA A 30 27.56 -1.51 -4.79
C ALA A 30 29.02 -1.47 -4.31
N LYS A 31 29.97 -1.18 -5.21
CA LYS A 31 31.40 -1.03 -4.86
C LYS A 31 31.74 0.34 -4.27
N LYS A 32 30.92 1.36 -4.50
CA LYS A 32 31.14 2.72 -3.99
C LYS A 32 30.44 3.00 -2.65
N ALA A 33 29.64 2.05 -2.18
CA ALA A 33 28.97 2.10 -0.89
C ALA A 33 29.97 1.74 0.23
N GLY A 34 30.83 2.70 0.62
CA GLY A 34 31.63 2.63 1.84
C GLY A 34 30.73 2.65 3.09
N PRO A 35 31.28 2.27 4.26
CA PRO A 35 30.72 1.27 5.17
C PRO A 35 29.22 1.49 5.32
N VAL A 36 28.45 0.79 4.48
CA VAL A 36 27.00 0.74 4.61
C VAL A 36 26.74 0.06 5.94
N GLY A 37 25.91 0.69 6.76
CA GLY A 37 25.36 0.04 7.93
C GLY A 37 24.86 -1.38 7.60
N GLU A 38 24.70 -2.21 8.62
CA GLU A 38 24.31 -3.61 8.43
C GLU A 38 23.05 -3.70 7.54
N PRO A 39 23.00 -4.66 6.59
CA PRO A 39 21.87 -4.78 5.69
C PRO A 39 20.57 -5.03 6.46
N LEU A 40 19.44 -4.65 5.85
CA LEU A 40 18.12 -4.99 6.40
C LEU A 40 17.99 -6.51 6.53
N VAL A 41 17.39 -6.95 7.63
CA VAL A 41 17.22 -8.37 7.97
C VAL A 41 15.74 -8.72 7.87
N ASP A 42 15.40 -9.75 7.10
CA ASP A 42 14.06 -10.33 7.04
C ASP A 42 13.90 -11.28 8.22
N ASN A 43 12.85 -11.12 9.02
CA ASN A 43 12.60 -11.99 10.17
C ASN A 43 11.75 -13.22 9.79
N ASP A 44 11.41 -13.41 8.52
CA ASP A 44 10.57 -14.50 7.98
C ASP A 44 9.15 -14.59 8.59
N ASP A 45 8.74 -13.58 9.34
CA ASP A 45 7.43 -13.46 10.03
C ASP A 45 6.55 -12.34 9.44
N GLY A 46 6.96 -11.80 8.29
CA GLY A 46 6.32 -10.65 7.64
C GLY A 46 6.88 -9.28 8.07
N THR A 47 7.95 -9.26 8.88
CA THR A 47 8.63 -8.04 9.33
C THR A 47 10.09 -8.00 8.88
N ILE A 48 10.63 -6.79 8.77
CA ILE A 48 12.01 -6.49 8.37
C ILE A 48 12.63 -5.60 9.42
N THR A 49 13.77 -5.99 9.98
CA THR A 49 14.53 -5.20 10.95
C THR A 49 15.63 -4.42 10.24
N ASP A 50 15.77 -3.14 10.57
CA ASP A 50 16.93 -2.32 10.24
C ASP A 50 17.88 -2.29 11.45
N PRO A 51 19.04 -2.97 11.40
CA PRO A 51 19.96 -3.02 12.54
C PRO A 51 20.56 -1.66 12.89
N ASN A 52 20.61 -0.73 11.93
CA ASN A 52 21.27 0.57 12.10
C ASN A 52 20.42 1.56 12.89
N THR A 53 19.09 1.44 12.76
CA THR A 53 18.13 2.35 13.38
C THR A 53 17.28 1.67 14.44
N SER A 54 17.37 0.34 14.55
CA SER A 54 16.50 -0.50 15.36
C SER A 54 15.01 -0.33 15.01
N TYR A 55 14.74 0.10 13.77
CA TYR A 55 13.39 0.17 13.24
C TYR A 55 12.97 -1.19 12.70
N MET A 56 11.71 -1.52 12.91
CA MET A 56 11.11 -2.69 12.30
C MET A 56 9.99 -2.26 11.37
N TRP A 57 10.10 -2.70 10.13
CA TRP A 57 9.19 -2.38 9.05
C TRP A 57 8.31 -3.57 8.73
N LYS A 58 7.10 -3.28 8.31
CA LYS A 58 6.23 -4.29 7.73
C LYS A 58 6.68 -4.61 6.29
N LYS A 59 6.79 -5.89 5.94
CA LYS A 59 7.29 -6.34 4.63
C LYS A 59 6.38 -5.96 3.47
N THR A 60 5.07 -5.96 3.69
CA THR A 60 4.04 -5.57 2.72
C THR A 60 3.45 -4.21 3.05
N ASP A 61 3.00 -3.47 2.03
CA ASP A 61 2.28 -2.21 2.18
C ASP A 61 0.75 -2.42 2.13
N ALA A 62 -0.03 -1.36 2.36
CA ALA A 62 -1.49 -1.41 2.34
C ALA A 62 -2.05 -1.92 1.00
N TRP A 63 -1.41 -1.56 -0.11
CA TRP A 63 -1.79 -2.05 -1.43
C TRP A 63 -1.59 -3.55 -1.58
N LEU A 64 -0.49 -4.12 -1.06
CA LEU A 64 -0.25 -5.54 -1.17
C LEU A 64 -1.25 -6.38 -0.39
N ASP A 65 -1.62 -5.94 0.81
CA ASP A 65 -2.54 -6.65 1.70
C ASP A 65 -4.00 -6.51 1.29
N MET A 66 -4.45 -5.26 1.06
CA MET A 66 -5.87 -4.93 0.89
C MET A 66 -6.25 -4.63 -0.56
N LYS A 67 -5.27 -4.47 -1.46
CA LYS A 67 -5.46 -4.01 -2.86
C LYS A 67 -6.25 -2.69 -2.92
N LYS A 68 -6.09 -1.86 -1.90
CA LYS A 68 -6.81 -0.60 -1.70
C LYS A 68 -5.83 0.51 -1.32
N PHE A 69 -6.10 1.71 -1.83
CA PHE A 69 -5.48 2.95 -1.38
C PHE A 69 -6.37 3.61 -0.32
N TYR A 70 -5.76 4.36 0.58
CA TYR A 70 -6.47 5.06 1.64
C TYR A 70 -6.22 6.56 1.50
N THR A 71 -7.25 7.34 1.77
CA THR A 71 -7.11 8.79 2.02
C THR A 71 -6.38 8.99 3.35
N TRP A 72 -5.98 10.24 3.65
CA TRP A 72 -5.50 10.54 4.98
C TRP A 72 -6.62 10.31 6.01
N ALA A 73 -7.86 10.74 5.78
CA ALA A 73 -8.95 10.51 6.75
C ALA A 73 -9.19 9.02 7.07
N ASP A 74 -9.00 8.13 6.10
CA ASP A 74 -9.22 6.68 6.27
C ASP A 74 -7.95 5.91 6.68
N HIS A 75 -6.81 6.58 6.91
CA HIS A 75 -5.53 5.89 7.11
C HIS A 75 -5.53 4.96 8.32
N SER A 76 -6.23 5.38 9.38
CA SER A 76 -6.31 4.66 10.65
C SER A 76 -6.94 3.28 10.49
N GLN A 77 -7.89 3.12 9.57
CA GLN A 77 -8.56 1.84 9.30
C GLN A 77 -7.55 0.73 8.98
N TYR A 78 -6.51 1.05 8.20
CA TYR A 78 -5.48 0.08 7.86
C TYR A 78 -4.51 -0.15 9.02
N VAL A 79 -4.12 0.91 9.74
CA VAL A 79 -3.23 0.80 10.92
C VAL A 79 -3.88 -0.10 11.98
N ASP A 80 -5.13 0.17 12.31
CA ASP A 80 -5.92 -0.60 13.28
C ASP A 80 -6.09 -2.04 12.80
N TRP A 81 -6.40 -2.26 11.52
CA TRP A 81 -6.51 -3.61 10.96
C TRP A 81 -5.21 -4.40 11.09
N VAL A 82 -4.05 -3.79 10.83
CA VAL A 82 -2.75 -4.45 11.00
C VAL A 82 -2.51 -4.81 12.47
N ASN A 83 -2.78 -3.88 13.39
CA ASN A 83 -2.61 -4.11 14.82
C ASN A 83 -3.56 -5.18 15.37
N GLU A 84 -4.79 -5.27 14.84
CA GLU A 84 -5.74 -6.34 15.17
C GLU A 84 -5.35 -7.69 14.56
N ASN A 85 -4.65 -7.69 13.42
CA ASN A 85 -4.15 -8.88 12.73
C ASN A 85 -2.68 -9.19 13.10
N LYS A 86 -2.26 -8.89 14.34
CA LYS A 86 -0.87 -9.00 14.79
C LYS A 86 -0.20 -10.35 14.48
N ASP A 87 -0.94 -11.45 14.56
CA ASP A 87 -0.42 -12.81 14.29
C ASP A 87 0.12 -12.99 12.86
N LYS A 88 -0.27 -12.12 11.92
CA LYS A 88 0.23 -12.14 10.53
C LYS A 88 1.46 -11.28 10.32
N PHE A 89 1.81 -10.43 11.29
CA PHE A 89 2.79 -9.35 11.16
C PHE A 89 3.72 -9.32 12.38
N GLY A 90 4.38 -10.43 12.67
CA GLY A 90 5.34 -10.58 13.77
C GLY A 90 4.75 -10.63 15.19
N GLY A 91 3.43 -10.68 15.36
CA GLY A 91 2.78 -10.73 16.68
C GLY A 91 2.68 -9.37 17.38
N TYR A 92 2.94 -8.27 16.67
CA TYR A 92 2.97 -6.92 17.22
C TYR A 92 1.70 -6.13 16.95
N ASP A 93 1.29 -5.31 17.92
CA ASP A 93 0.10 -4.43 17.89
C ASP A 93 0.44 -2.94 18.01
N ASN A 94 1.72 -2.59 17.85
CA ASN A 94 2.22 -1.21 17.92
C ASN A 94 2.70 -0.66 16.57
N TRP A 95 2.07 -1.09 15.47
CA TRP A 95 2.34 -0.56 14.13
C TRP A 95 1.76 0.83 13.97
N ARG A 96 2.55 1.75 13.41
CA ARG A 96 2.15 3.14 13.12
C ARG A 96 2.63 3.62 11.76
N ILE A 97 2.13 4.78 11.36
CA ILE A 97 2.65 5.51 10.20
C ILE A 97 4.06 6.04 10.52
N PRO A 98 5.01 5.94 9.56
CA PRO A 98 6.35 6.48 9.74
C PRO A 98 6.37 8.00 9.75
N THR A 99 7.33 8.56 10.46
CA THR A 99 7.72 9.96 10.30
C THR A 99 8.44 10.17 8.97
N LYS A 100 8.58 11.41 8.51
CA LYS A 100 9.39 11.77 7.34
C LYS A 100 10.82 11.24 7.47
N ALA A 101 11.43 11.42 8.64
CA ALA A 101 12.80 10.99 8.89
C ALA A 101 12.97 9.47 8.75
N GLU A 102 12.00 8.70 9.25
CA GLU A 102 11.95 7.24 9.11
C GLU A 102 11.66 6.82 7.66
N ALA A 103 10.68 7.44 7.00
CA ALA A 103 10.34 7.10 5.61
C ALA A 103 11.51 7.31 4.64
N VAL A 104 12.35 8.32 4.90
CA VAL A 104 13.57 8.59 4.11
C VAL A 104 14.64 7.52 4.30
N THR A 105 14.66 6.76 5.41
CA THR A 105 15.63 5.66 5.57
C THR A 105 15.36 4.49 4.64
N LEU A 106 14.11 4.32 4.17
CA LEU A 106 13.78 3.34 3.14
C LEU A 106 14.37 3.70 1.78
N PHE A 107 14.49 5.00 1.50
CA PHE A 107 14.97 5.51 0.22
C PHE A 107 16.50 5.35 0.10
N ASP A 108 16.92 4.52 -0.85
CA ASP A 108 18.33 4.28 -1.13
C ASP A 108 18.92 5.36 -2.04
N LYS A 109 19.67 6.28 -1.42
CA LYS A 109 20.43 7.31 -2.13
C LYS A 109 21.60 6.75 -2.95
N THR A 110 22.04 5.52 -2.68
CA THR A 110 23.18 4.92 -3.40
C THR A 110 22.77 4.39 -4.79
N GLY A 111 21.47 4.16 -5.01
CA GLY A 111 20.95 3.62 -6.27
C GLY A 111 21.31 2.16 -6.52
N VAL A 112 21.73 1.44 -5.47
CA VAL A 112 22.07 0.01 -5.54
C VAL A 112 20.81 -0.83 -5.36
N LYS A 113 19.93 -0.39 -4.47
CA LYS A 113 18.69 -1.06 -4.14
C LYS A 113 17.63 -0.70 -5.18
N SER A 114 16.80 -1.69 -5.51
CA SER A 114 15.75 -1.53 -6.52
C SER A 114 14.63 -2.50 -6.23
N LEU A 115 13.43 -1.95 -6.09
CA LEU A 115 12.19 -2.68 -5.87
C LEU A 115 11.20 -2.29 -6.98
N VAL A 116 10.38 -3.25 -7.43
CA VAL A 116 9.40 -3.03 -8.51
C VAL A 116 8.05 -2.68 -7.90
N ASP A 117 7.43 -1.59 -8.35
CA ASP A 117 6.09 -1.17 -7.90
C ASP A 117 4.98 -1.93 -8.63
N LYS A 118 3.73 -1.70 -8.22
CA LYS A 118 2.53 -2.28 -8.85
C LYS A 118 2.41 -1.99 -10.37
N ASN A 119 3.06 -0.93 -10.86
CA ASN A 119 3.07 -0.49 -12.25
C ASN A 119 4.24 -1.08 -13.04
N GLY A 120 5.11 -1.89 -12.43
CA GLY A 120 6.33 -2.40 -13.05
C GLY A 120 7.48 -1.39 -13.08
N THR A 121 7.36 -0.26 -12.37
CA THR A 121 8.40 0.76 -12.28
C THR A 121 9.35 0.45 -11.13
N SER A 122 10.65 0.42 -11.40
CA SER A 122 11.66 0.28 -10.34
C SER A 122 11.83 1.57 -9.55
N TYR A 123 11.95 1.45 -8.24
CA TYR A 123 12.22 2.55 -7.31
C TYR A 123 13.28 2.14 -6.29
N PRO A 124 14.08 3.09 -5.75
CA PRO A 124 15.27 2.80 -4.96
C PRO A 124 14.92 2.41 -3.52
N ILE A 125 14.31 1.24 -3.37
CA ILE A 125 14.04 0.58 -2.10
C ILE A 125 14.63 -0.83 -2.15
N ASP A 126 14.97 -1.36 -0.97
CA ASP A 126 15.50 -2.70 -0.82
C ASP A 126 14.56 -3.77 -1.37
N SER A 127 15.10 -4.74 -2.12
CA SER A 127 14.33 -5.85 -2.67
C SER A 127 13.86 -6.87 -1.62
N ILE A 128 14.30 -6.71 -0.36
CA ILE A 128 13.82 -7.49 0.78
C ILE A 128 12.33 -7.23 1.07
N PHE A 129 11.84 -6.03 0.73
CA PHE A 129 10.40 -5.73 0.78
C PHE A 129 9.65 -6.45 -0.33
N ALA A 130 8.36 -6.72 -0.08
CA ALA A 130 7.55 -7.41 -1.05
C ALA A 130 7.38 -6.58 -2.35
N PRO A 131 7.61 -7.18 -3.54
CA PRO A 131 7.45 -6.51 -4.82
C PRO A 131 5.98 -6.29 -5.16
N GLY A 132 5.70 -5.28 -6.00
CA GLY A 132 4.35 -4.96 -6.46
C GLY A 132 3.56 -4.07 -5.50
N GLY A 133 4.20 -3.52 -4.46
CA GLY A 133 3.64 -2.47 -3.60
C GLY A 133 3.59 -1.12 -4.30
N ALA A 134 3.05 -0.12 -3.60
CA ALA A 134 3.10 1.26 -4.06
C ALA A 134 4.43 1.92 -3.72
N SER A 135 4.82 2.88 -4.55
CA SER A 135 6.01 3.71 -4.32
C SER A 135 5.72 4.97 -3.49
N ASN A 136 4.50 5.10 -2.94
CA ASN A 136 4.11 6.21 -2.08
C ASN A 136 3.73 5.70 -0.68
N THR A 137 3.97 6.54 0.31
CA THR A 137 3.55 6.27 1.69
C THR A 137 3.05 7.53 2.36
N TRP A 138 2.09 7.36 3.26
CA TRP A 138 1.76 8.39 4.24
C TRP A 138 2.90 8.56 5.24
N ILE A 139 2.99 9.76 5.79
CA ILE A 139 3.90 10.15 6.86
C ILE A 139 3.14 10.83 7.99
N SER A 140 3.64 10.76 9.21
CA SER A 140 2.96 11.31 10.40
C SER A 140 2.85 12.83 10.40
N GLU A 141 3.62 13.53 9.58
CA GLU A 141 3.53 14.99 9.37
C GLU A 141 2.31 15.40 8.52
N CYS A 142 1.60 14.44 7.93
CA CYS A 142 0.33 14.70 7.26
C CYS A 142 -0.76 15.00 8.29
N SER A 143 -1.67 15.93 7.97
CA SER A 143 -2.83 16.29 8.77
C SER A 143 -4.03 16.62 7.87
N ASP A 144 -5.21 16.80 8.46
CA ASP A 144 -6.43 17.15 7.71
C ASP A 144 -6.31 18.51 7.01
N GLU A 145 -5.50 19.42 7.56
CA GLU A 145 -5.22 20.75 7.00
C GLU A 145 -4.07 20.71 6.00
N LYS A 146 -3.09 19.81 6.22
CA LYS A 146 -1.87 19.71 5.42
C LYS A 146 -1.66 18.28 4.97
N ILE A 147 -2.11 17.98 3.75
CA ILE A 147 -2.00 16.66 3.18
C ILE A 147 -0.61 16.47 2.58
N ILE A 148 0.22 15.64 3.22
CA ILE A 148 1.59 15.37 2.81
C ILE A 148 1.76 13.91 2.46
N ARG A 149 2.30 13.63 1.28
CA ARG A 149 2.62 12.27 0.84
C ARG A 149 4.10 12.16 0.48
N MET A 150 4.75 11.11 0.97
CA MET A 150 6.12 10.79 0.60
C MET A 150 6.17 9.96 -0.68
N ASP A 151 6.95 10.41 -1.66
CA ASP A 151 7.29 9.64 -2.85
C ASP A 151 8.64 8.94 -2.67
N LEU A 152 8.61 7.62 -2.55
CA LEU A 152 9.79 6.78 -2.36
C LEU A 152 10.56 6.53 -3.68
N LYS A 153 10.09 7.06 -4.82
CA LYS A 153 10.87 7.09 -6.07
C LYS A 153 11.97 8.13 -6.03
N ILE A 154 11.71 9.25 -5.36
CA ILE A 154 12.60 10.42 -5.28
C ILE A 154 13.02 10.77 -3.85
N GLY A 155 12.37 10.20 -2.83
CA GLY A 155 12.64 10.46 -1.42
C GLY A 155 12.17 11.84 -0.96
N VAL A 156 11.08 12.36 -1.55
CA VAL A 156 10.58 13.72 -1.32
C VAL A 156 9.13 13.67 -0.86
N ASP A 157 8.82 14.44 0.19
CA ASP A 157 7.47 14.75 0.63
C ASP A 157 6.86 15.85 -0.23
N THR A 158 5.64 15.62 -0.70
CA THR A 158 4.89 16.56 -1.52
C THR A 158 3.63 17.00 -0.77
N ASP A 159 3.44 18.31 -0.68
CA ASP A 159 2.25 18.93 -0.14
C ASP A 159 1.14 18.96 -1.21
N TYR A 160 -0.07 18.53 -0.84
CA TYR A 160 -1.22 18.50 -1.72
C TYR A 160 -2.29 19.49 -1.24
N PRO A 161 -2.96 20.20 -2.19
CA PRO A 161 -3.98 21.18 -1.85
C PRO A 161 -5.34 20.55 -1.49
N THR A 162 -5.52 19.24 -1.68
CA THR A 162 -6.80 18.54 -1.51
C THR A 162 -6.67 17.35 -0.57
N ALA A 163 -7.73 17.08 0.20
CA ALA A 163 -7.86 15.91 1.06
C ALA A 163 -8.13 14.60 0.29
N ASP A 164 -8.62 14.70 -0.96
CA ASP A 164 -8.90 13.54 -1.83
C ASP A 164 -7.63 12.98 -2.49
N VAL A 165 -6.57 12.81 -1.69
CA VAL A 165 -5.31 12.20 -2.11
C VAL A 165 -5.28 10.79 -1.62
N TRP A 166 -5.08 9.86 -2.56
CA TRP A 166 -5.02 8.45 -2.28
C TRP A 166 -3.56 8.00 -2.24
N SER A 167 -3.18 7.31 -1.17
CA SER A 167 -1.84 6.75 -1.01
C SER A 167 -1.91 5.35 -0.41
N SER A 168 -0.87 4.56 -0.68
CA SER A 168 -0.58 3.40 0.15
C SER A 168 0.11 3.90 1.41
N MET A 169 0.31 2.99 2.36
CA MET A 169 1.14 3.25 3.50
C MET A 169 1.95 2.02 3.88
N ARG A 170 3.18 2.29 4.26
CA ARG A 170 4.05 1.35 4.97
C ARG A 170 3.92 1.63 6.45
N LEU A 171 4.06 0.59 7.26
CA LEU A 171 4.01 0.72 8.71
C LEU A 171 5.37 0.40 9.30
N ILE A 172 5.69 1.15 10.34
CA ILE A 172 6.89 1.02 11.14
C ILE A 172 6.48 0.77 12.58
N ARG A 173 7.35 0.08 13.31
CA ARG A 173 7.33 0.02 14.77
C ARG A 173 8.75 0.17 15.29
N LYS A 174 8.84 0.55 16.57
CA LYS A 174 10.09 0.57 17.33
C LYS A 174 9.92 -0.27 18.59
N GLU A 175 10.97 -0.96 18.99
CA GLU A 175 10.97 -1.74 20.24
C GLU A 175 10.84 -0.79 21.44
N GLY A 176 9.90 -1.08 22.34
CA GLY A 176 9.58 -0.25 23.50
C GLY A 176 8.65 0.93 23.24
N GLU A 177 8.20 1.15 22.00
CA GLU A 177 7.21 2.19 21.68
C GLU A 177 5.80 1.69 22.01
N ALA A 178 5.03 2.50 22.74
CA ALA A 178 3.64 2.19 23.06
C ALA A 178 2.81 2.09 21.76
N PRO A 179 1.77 1.23 21.71
CA PRO A 179 0.85 1.19 20.59
C PRO A 179 0.27 2.58 20.31
N PRO A 180 0.07 2.95 19.04
CA PRO A 180 -0.66 4.18 18.75
C PRO A 180 -2.04 4.10 19.41
N ALA A 181 -2.46 5.20 20.03
CA ALA A 181 -3.83 5.29 20.52
C ALA A 181 -4.77 5.03 19.34
N LYS A 182 -5.72 4.10 19.49
CA LYS A 182 -6.72 3.81 18.46
C LYS A 182 -7.32 5.12 17.98
N ALA A 183 -7.22 5.39 16.68
CA ALA A 183 -7.69 6.65 16.11
C ALA A 183 -9.23 6.65 16.08
N GLY A 184 -9.80 7.03 17.23
CA GLY A 184 -11.23 7.08 17.49
C GLY A 184 -11.59 7.76 18.82
N ALA A 185 -10.62 8.32 19.54
CA ALA A 185 -10.90 9.24 20.63
C ALA A 185 -10.51 10.66 20.16
N PRO A 186 -11.45 11.62 20.13
CA PRO A 186 -11.06 13.02 19.97
C PRO A 186 -10.12 13.37 21.13
N ALA A 187 -9.04 14.08 20.84
CA ALA A 187 -8.22 14.71 21.87
C ALA A 187 -9.15 15.48 22.84
N PRO A 188 -8.90 15.45 24.16
CA PRO A 188 -9.77 16.11 25.11
C PRO A 188 -9.67 17.61 24.89
N GLU A 189 -10.68 18.16 24.21
CA GLU A 189 -10.91 19.59 24.13
C GLU A 189 -11.23 20.08 25.55
N VAL A 190 -10.51 21.11 25.95
CA VAL A 190 -10.52 21.67 27.30
C VAL A 190 -11.92 22.20 27.58
N THR A 191 -12.57 21.61 28.58
CA THR A 191 -13.88 22.01 29.10
C THR A 191 -13.89 23.48 29.55
N ALA A 192 -14.76 24.30 28.94
CA ALA A 192 -15.34 25.46 29.58
C ALA A 192 -16.84 25.20 29.75
N ALA A 193 -17.26 25.11 31.00
CA ALA A 193 -18.61 24.83 31.45
C ALA A 193 -19.61 25.91 31.02
N SER A 194 -20.84 25.51 30.71
CA SER A 194 -22.05 26.28 31.00
C SER A 194 -23.23 25.33 31.10
N GLU A 195 -24.04 25.57 32.13
CA GLU A 195 -24.93 24.64 32.82
C GLU A 195 -26.20 24.23 32.06
N GLN A 196 -26.66 23.03 32.40
CA GLN A 196 -27.98 22.46 32.14
C GLN A 196 -29.05 23.11 33.04
N PRO A 197 -30.35 23.02 32.70
CA PRO A 197 -31.20 22.08 33.46
C PRO A 197 -32.16 21.34 32.50
N ALA A 198 -32.23 20.00 32.43
CA ALA A 198 -32.60 18.99 33.44
C ALA A 198 -34.10 19.03 33.76
N GLU A 199 -34.86 18.12 33.13
CA GLU A 199 -36.07 17.55 33.73
C GLU A 199 -36.03 16.03 33.55
N ALA A 200 -36.33 15.33 34.65
CA ALA A 200 -36.03 13.92 34.93
C ALA A 200 -37.25 13.00 34.63
N PRO A 201 -37.07 11.66 34.67
CA PRO A 201 -38.00 10.69 34.10
C PRO A 201 -38.93 10.04 35.14
N ALA A 202 -40.02 9.40 34.69
CA ALA A 202 -40.74 8.40 35.48
C ALA A 202 -41.59 7.46 34.59
N GLY A 203 -41.60 6.16 34.92
CA GLY A 203 -42.76 5.29 34.63
C GLY A 203 -42.43 3.92 34.06
N ALA A 204 -42.57 2.89 34.89
CA ALA A 204 -42.27 1.49 34.62
C ALA A 204 -43.47 0.64 34.13
N ALA A 205 -43.13 -0.50 33.49
CA ALA A 205 -43.75 -1.83 33.54
C ALA A 205 -45.09 -2.13 32.81
N GLN A 206 -45.10 -3.13 31.90
CA GLN A 206 -45.62 -4.51 32.10
C GLN A 206 -45.76 -5.30 30.77
N ALA A 207 -45.87 -6.62 30.87
CA ALA A 207 -45.56 -7.64 29.86
C ALA A 207 -46.78 -8.39 29.24
N ALA A 208 -46.54 -8.91 28.01
CA ALA A 208 -47.06 -10.15 27.35
C ALA A 208 -48.55 -10.20 26.87
N PRO A 209 -48.96 -11.13 25.95
CA PRO A 209 -48.24 -12.22 25.27
C PRO A 209 -48.45 -12.32 23.71
N ALA A 210 -47.91 -13.40 23.15
CA ALA A 210 -47.71 -13.75 21.73
C ALA A 210 -48.94 -14.10 20.87
N THR A 211 -48.79 -13.97 19.54
CA THR A 211 -49.44 -14.82 18.52
C THR A 211 -48.53 -15.02 17.30
N ALA A 212 -48.55 -16.24 16.74
CA ALA A 212 -47.64 -16.76 15.72
C ALA A 212 -48.25 -16.82 14.29
N ALA A 213 -47.33 -16.73 13.30
CA ALA A 213 -47.34 -17.28 11.93
C ALA A 213 -48.15 -16.57 10.80
N PRO A 214 -47.80 -16.75 9.49
CA PRO A 214 -46.65 -17.46 8.88
C PRO A 214 -45.81 -16.62 7.87
N LYS A 215 -44.66 -17.18 7.48
CA LYS A 215 -43.76 -16.72 6.40
C LYS A 215 -44.40 -16.89 5.01
N ALA A 216 -44.18 -15.92 4.13
CA ALA A 216 -44.20 -16.10 2.67
C ALA A 216 -42.80 -15.80 2.10
N SER A 217 -42.13 -16.87 1.68
CA SER A 217 -40.89 -16.90 0.90
C SER A 217 -41.17 -16.47 -0.54
N GLY A 218 -40.34 -15.62 -1.12
CA GLY A 218 -40.49 -15.22 -2.51
C GLY A 218 -39.38 -14.30 -3.04
N GLY A 219 -38.11 -14.61 -2.73
CA GLY A 219 -36.97 -13.95 -3.37
C GLY A 219 -36.22 -14.97 -4.24
N THR A 220 -36.35 -14.87 -5.55
CA THR A 220 -35.54 -15.65 -6.51
C THR A 220 -34.05 -15.49 -6.19
N PRO A 221 -33.28 -16.59 -5.98
CA PRO A 221 -31.85 -16.50 -5.72
C PRO A 221 -31.12 -15.91 -6.92
N LYS A 222 -30.39 -14.83 -6.69
CA LYS A 222 -29.49 -14.20 -7.67
C LYS A 222 -28.38 -15.20 -8.02
N PRO A 223 -28.06 -15.45 -9.32
CA PRO A 223 -27.05 -16.43 -9.69
C PRO A 223 -25.69 -16.07 -9.05
N ILE A 224 -25.18 -16.95 -8.20
CA ILE A 224 -23.83 -16.82 -7.66
C ILE A 224 -22.87 -17.23 -8.79
N PRO A 225 -21.91 -16.38 -9.19
CA PRO A 225 -20.94 -16.75 -10.21
C PRO A 225 -20.16 -17.98 -9.76
N ARG A 226 -20.25 -19.07 -10.53
CA ARG A 226 -19.45 -20.28 -10.28
C ARG A 226 -17.97 -19.89 -10.42
N LYS A 227 -17.14 -20.17 -9.42
CA LYS A 227 -15.69 -19.89 -9.45
C LYS A 227 -14.87 -21.12 -9.86
N ASP A 228 -15.50 -22.29 -9.90
CA ASP A 228 -14.88 -23.58 -10.18
C ASP A 228 -14.97 -23.94 -11.67
N PHE A 229 -14.45 -23.08 -12.54
CA PHE A 229 -14.30 -23.43 -13.96
C PHE A 229 -13.16 -24.42 -14.13
N SER A 230 -13.44 -25.53 -14.82
CA SER A 230 -12.40 -26.45 -15.29
C SER A 230 -11.45 -25.75 -16.26
N SER A 231 -10.26 -26.31 -16.44
CA SER A 231 -9.25 -25.77 -17.37
C SER A 231 -9.78 -25.70 -18.81
N GLU A 232 -10.58 -26.69 -19.21
CA GLU A 232 -11.18 -26.76 -20.54
C GLU A 232 -12.24 -25.66 -20.76
N GLU A 233 -13.07 -25.39 -19.75
CA GLU A 233 -14.06 -24.30 -19.80
C GLU A 233 -13.39 -22.92 -19.83
N ARG A 234 -12.28 -22.73 -19.09
CA ARG A 234 -11.49 -21.48 -19.14
C ARG A 234 -10.86 -21.28 -20.52
N ALA A 235 -10.35 -22.35 -21.14
CA ALA A 235 -9.79 -22.30 -22.48
C ALA A 235 -10.86 -21.95 -23.53
N ALA A 236 -12.05 -22.54 -23.43
CA ALA A 236 -13.18 -22.23 -24.31
C ALA A 236 -13.67 -20.77 -24.16
N MET A 237 -13.72 -20.25 -22.93
CA MET A 237 -14.10 -18.86 -22.64
C MET A 237 -13.08 -17.87 -23.21
N LEU A 238 -11.78 -18.14 -23.05
CA LEU A 238 -10.72 -17.30 -23.58
C LEU A 238 -10.70 -17.29 -25.12
N LYS A 239 -10.98 -18.44 -25.75
CA LYS A 239 -11.11 -18.56 -27.20
C LYS A 239 -12.26 -17.71 -27.74
N ARG A 240 -13.43 -17.74 -27.07
CA ARG A 240 -14.59 -16.90 -27.43
C ARG A 240 -14.31 -15.40 -27.20
N ALA A 241 -13.67 -15.04 -26.10
CA ALA A 241 -13.31 -13.66 -25.81
C ALA A 241 -12.34 -13.07 -26.85
N ARG A 242 -11.35 -13.86 -27.29
CA ARG A 242 -10.42 -13.46 -28.36
C ARG A 242 -11.11 -13.33 -29.72
N ALA A 243 -12.03 -14.22 -30.05
CA ALA A 243 -12.82 -14.13 -31.29
C ALA A 243 -13.68 -12.86 -31.32
N HIS A 244 -14.36 -12.54 -30.23
CA HIS A 244 -15.16 -11.31 -30.11
C HIS A 244 -14.28 -10.05 -30.16
N ALA A 245 -13.11 -10.06 -29.51
CA ALA A 245 -12.17 -8.95 -29.58
C ALA A 245 -11.64 -8.73 -31.01
N ALA A 246 -11.42 -9.80 -31.77
CA ALA A 246 -11.03 -9.71 -33.17
C ALA A 246 -12.16 -9.14 -34.05
N GLU A 247 -13.40 -9.56 -33.83
CA GLU A 247 -14.58 -9.03 -34.54
C GLU A 247 -14.82 -7.55 -34.25
N VAL A 248 -14.74 -7.15 -32.98
CA VAL A 248 -14.87 -5.74 -32.57
C VAL A 248 -13.75 -4.88 -33.17
N LYS A 249 -12.54 -5.42 -33.28
CA LYS A 249 -11.40 -4.73 -33.90
C LYS A 249 -11.60 -4.58 -35.42
N ALA A 250 -12.15 -5.61 -36.08
CA ALA A 250 -12.46 -5.56 -37.52
C ALA A 250 -13.62 -4.60 -37.86
N ARG A 251 -14.53 -4.33 -36.90
CA ARG A 251 -15.65 -3.39 -37.09
C ARG A 251 -15.28 -1.92 -36.80
N LYS A 252 -14.13 -1.66 -36.18
CA LYS A 252 -13.65 -0.33 -35.78
C LYS A 252 -12.42 0.16 -36.58
N GLY A 253 -11.93 -0.65 -37.53
CA GLY A 253 -10.96 -0.23 -38.55
C GLY A 253 -11.66 -0.06 -39.88
#